data_AF-A0A8T3Z697-F1
#
_entry.id   AF-A0A8T3Z697-F1
#
_cell.length_a   1.000
_cell.length_b   1.000
_cell.length_c   1.000
_cell.angle_alpha   90.00
_cell.angle_beta   90.00
_cell.angle_gamma   90.00
#
_symmetry.space_group_name_H-M   'P 1'
#
loop_
_entity.id
_entity.type
_entity.pdbx_description
1 polymer ?
#
loop_
_entity_poly.entity_id
_entity_poly.type
_entity_poly.pdbx_seq_one_letter_code
_entity_poly.pdbx_strand_id
1 'polypeptide(L)'
;DIDYDVLYSEPAPIDALIQRFGRVNRKGWKKDIIAPVNIFSEGSEKDKYIYTPEIVQKTVESLEKVDVLNEVLIQKLVDEIYSEGYVGNDKEEFDMVQKHFDAFNRRIVPFINDNESEMEFYSLFQSYEVVPFKYKLEYLDEIEAGRYFEAMSYFLSISVGQFKKLEAENRVDFDKKTYFVDAEYDDKVGLMLDTEENSFI
;
A
#
# COMPACT_ATOMS: atom_id res chain seq x y z
N ASP A 1 -11.70 -15.21 2.07
CA ASP A 1 -11.66 -15.12 3.53
C ASP A 1 -11.00 -16.39 4.08
N ILE A 2 -10.04 -16.28 5.00
CA ILE A 2 -9.17 -17.39 5.45
C ILE A 2 -9.15 -17.47 6.98
N ASP A 3 -9.09 -18.69 7.53
CA ASP A 3 -9.09 -19.01 8.96
C ASP A 3 -8.16 -20.21 9.20
N TYR A 4 -7.10 -20.03 9.99
CA TYR A 4 -6.08 -21.06 10.24
C TYR A 4 -6.04 -21.49 11.71
N ASP A 5 -5.57 -22.71 11.95
CA ASP A 5 -5.41 -23.29 13.29
C ASP A 5 -4.05 -22.94 13.95
N VAL A 6 -3.05 -22.54 13.16
CA VAL A 6 -1.71 -22.14 13.63
C VAL A 6 -1.13 -21.05 12.73
N LEU A 7 -0.36 -20.13 13.31
CA LEU A 7 0.43 -19.13 12.57
C LEU A 7 1.92 -19.35 12.75
N TYR A 8 2.67 -19.19 11.66
CA TYR A 8 4.10 -18.94 11.65
C TYR A 8 4.33 -17.64 10.88
N SER A 9 5.07 -16.70 11.46
CA SER A 9 5.28 -15.38 10.86
C SER A 9 6.70 -14.90 11.10
N GLU A 10 7.27 -14.26 10.08
CA GLU A 10 8.43 -13.38 10.24
C GLU A 10 8.14 -12.25 11.23
N PRO A 11 9.17 -11.70 11.91
CA PRO A 11 8.99 -10.56 12.78
C PRO A 11 8.55 -9.33 11.98
N ALA A 12 7.64 -8.57 12.54
CA ALA A 12 7.09 -7.37 11.92
C ALA A 12 6.58 -6.43 13.03
N PRO A 13 6.27 -5.17 12.69
CA PRO A 13 5.59 -4.26 13.62
C PRO A 13 4.28 -4.88 14.16
N ILE A 14 3.92 -4.52 15.39
CA ILE A 14 2.82 -5.15 16.14
C ILE A 14 1.48 -5.03 15.41
N ASP A 15 1.21 -3.93 14.73
CA ASP A 15 0.00 -3.68 13.94
C ASP A 15 -0.10 -4.64 12.73
N ALA A 16 1.01 -4.83 12.00
CA ALA A 16 1.09 -5.80 10.91
C ALA A 16 0.89 -7.23 11.41
N LEU A 17 1.45 -7.57 12.57
CA LEU A 17 1.26 -8.88 13.21
C LEU A 17 -0.20 -9.07 13.65
N ILE A 18 -0.83 -8.09 14.29
CA ILE A 18 -2.26 -8.16 14.68
C ILE A 18 -3.15 -8.41 13.46
N GLN A 19 -2.88 -7.74 12.33
CA GLN A 19 -3.61 -8.01 11.09
C GLN A 19 -3.47 -9.46 10.62
N ARG A 20 -2.27 -10.05 10.76
CA ARG A 20 -2.01 -11.47 10.47
C ARG A 20 -2.72 -12.38 11.48
N PHE A 21 -2.74 -12.01 12.77
CA PHE A 21 -3.43 -12.75 13.83
C PHE A 21 -4.94 -12.80 13.59
N GLY A 22 -5.53 -11.76 12.99
CA GLY A 22 -6.93 -11.75 12.57
C GLY A 22 -7.31 -12.81 11.54
N ARG A 23 -6.34 -13.55 10.98
CA ARG A 23 -6.53 -14.68 10.06
C ARG A 23 -6.39 -16.04 10.74
N VAL A 24 -6.09 -16.07 12.03
CA VAL A 24 -5.93 -17.28 12.84
C VAL A 24 -6.98 -17.28 13.93
N ASN A 25 -7.58 -18.45 14.18
CA ASN A 25 -8.55 -18.63 15.26
C ASN A 25 -9.75 -17.66 15.20
N ARG A 26 -10.20 -17.28 14.00
CA ARG A 26 -11.19 -16.21 13.85
C ARG A 26 -12.57 -16.58 14.40
N LYS A 27 -12.87 -17.88 14.47
CA LYS A 27 -14.06 -18.43 15.13
C LYS A 27 -13.76 -19.06 16.49
N GLY A 28 -12.56 -18.84 17.04
CA GLY A 28 -12.05 -19.45 18.26
C GLY A 28 -12.93 -19.23 19.48
N TRP A 29 -13.50 -18.02 19.61
CA TRP A 29 -14.43 -17.66 20.68
C TRP A 29 -15.66 -18.56 20.75
N LYS A 30 -16.06 -19.21 19.64
CA LYS A 30 -17.20 -20.15 19.62
C LYS A 30 -16.84 -21.54 20.15
N LYS A 31 -15.54 -21.84 20.28
CA LYS A 31 -15.04 -23.18 20.61
C LYS A 31 -14.17 -23.19 21.87
N ASP A 32 -13.94 -22.04 22.51
CA ASP A 32 -12.98 -21.85 23.62
C ASP A 32 -11.59 -22.43 23.31
N ILE A 33 -11.13 -22.27 22.06
CA ILE A 33 -9.83 -22.74 21.59
C ILE A 33 -8.87 -21.54 21.52
N ILE A 34 -7.65 -21.72 22.04
CA ILE A 34 -6.52 -20.82 21.85
C ILE A 34 -5.65 -21.43 20.76
N ALA A 35 -5.37 -20.68 19.69
CA ALA A 35 -4.50 -21.13 18.61
C ALA A 35 -3.05 -20.69 18.85
N PRO A 36 -2.07 -21.56 18.56
CA PRO A 36 -0.67 -21.20 18.63
C PRO A 36 -0.29 -20.19 17.54
N VAL A 37 0.47 -19.17 17.95
CA VAL A 37 1.09 -18.18 17.08
C VAL A 37 2.58 -18.19 17.34
N ASN A 38 3.36 -18.50 16.31
CA ASN A 38 4.82 -18.58 16.38
C ASN A 38 5.41 -17.46 15.54
N ILE A 39 6.26 -16.65 16.15
CA ILE A 39 6.93 -15.53 15.51
C ILE A 39 8.43 -15.82 15.55
N PHE A 40 9.11 -15.70 14.42
CA PHE A 40 10.56 -15.84 14.39
C PHE A 40 11.22 -14.66 15.09
N SER A 41 12.30 -14.92 15.83
CA SER A 41 13.05 -13.90 16.57
C SER A 41 13.93 -13.04 15.66
N GLU A 42 14.31 -13.56 14.50
CA GLU A 42 15.17 -12.91 13.53
C GLU A 42 14.47 -12.89 12.16
N GLY A 43 14.47 -11.72 11.52
CA GLY A 43 13.96 -11.52 10.18
C GLY A 43 15.06 -11.56 9.13
N SER A 44 14.68 -11.29 7.87
CA SER A 44 15.63 -11.18 6.77
C SER A 44 16.41 -9.85 6.82
N GLU A 45 17.63 -9.85 6.28
CA GLU A 45 18.40 -8.63 6.00
C GLU A 45 17.64 -7.60 5.14
N LYS A 46 16.61 -8.03 4.42
CA LYS A 46 15.76 -7.15 3.61
C LYS A 46 14.66 -6.44 4.40
N ASP A 47 14.33 -6.91 5.60
CA ASP A 47 13.17 -6.41 6.36
C ASP A 47 13.40 -4.98 6.85
N LYS A 48 14.67 -4.57 7.03
CA LYS A 48 15.09 -3.20 7.35
C LYS A 48 14.71 -2.15 6.31
N TYR A 49 14.42 -2.57 5.08
CA TYR A 49 13.96 -1.67 4.02
C TYR A 49 12.43 -1.50 4.00
N ILE A 50 11.72 -2.37 4.73
CA ILE A 50 10.26 -2.40 4.76
C ILE A 50 9.74 -1.82 6.07
N TYR A 51 10.41 -2.13 7.18
CA TYR A 51 10.01 -1.72 8.52
C TYR A 51 11.17 -1.09 9.28
N THR A 52 10.83 -0.15 10.16
CA THR A 52 11.76 0.46 11.12
C THR A 52 12.27 -0.63 12.09
N PRO A 53 13.57 -1.01 12.03
CA PRO A 53 14.09 -2.16 12.79
C PRO A 53 13.87 -2.07 14.29
N GLU A 54 13.94 -0.87 14.86
CA GLU A 54 13.76 -0.62 16.29
C GLU A 54 12.34 -0.98 16.75
N ILE A 55 11.32 -0.70 15.92
CA ILE A 55 9.92 -1.04 16.21
C ILE A 55 9.72 -2.55 16.15
N VAL A 56 10.31 -3.22 15.17
CA VAL A 56 10.24 -4.67 15.02
C VAL A 56 10.89 -5.35 16.21
N GLN A 57 12.09 -4.91 16.60
CA GLN A 57 12.80 -5.46 17.76
C GLN A 57 12.00 -5.28 19.05
N LYS A 58 11.50 -4.07 19.31
CA LYS A 58 10.65 -3.78 20.48
C LYS A 58 9.38 -4.63 20.47
N THR A 59 8.80 -4.89 19.30
CA THR A 59 7.63 -5.77 19.14
C THR A 59 7.94 -7.21 19.57
N VAL A 60 9.04 -7.79 19.07
CA VAL A 60 9.46 -9.15 19.43
C VAL A 60 9.74 -9.25 20.92
N GLU A 61 10.53 -8.33 21.49
CA GLU A 61 10.88 -8.31 22.92
C GLU A 61 9.65 -8.16 23.84
N SER A 62 8.63 -7.42 23.41
CA SER A 62 7.37 -7.27 24.15
C SER A 62 6.51 -8.52 24.07
N LEU A 63 6.46 -9.19 22.91
CA LEU A 63 5.70 -10.43 22.71
C LEU A 63 6.34 -11.65 23.37
N GLU A 64 7.66 -11.72 23.50
CA GLU A 64 8.36 -12.79 24.22
C GLU A 64 7.91 -12.94 25.69
N LYS A 65 7.42 -11.85 26.29
CA LYS A 65 6.94 -11.82 27.68
C LYS A 65 5.48 -12.24 27.82
N VAL A 66 4.81 -12.57 26.71
CA VAL A 66 3.38 -12.83 26.64
C VAL A 66 3.12 -14.30 26.29
N ASP A 67 2.35 -14.97 27.13
CA ASP A 67 1.92 -16.35 26.90
C ASP A 67 0.59 -16.41 26.14
N VAL A 68 -0.44 -15.71 26.64
CA VAL A 68 -1.76 -15.64 26.02
C VAL A 68 -2.10 -14.21 25.64
N LEU A 69 -2.31 -14.00 24.34
CA LEU A 69 -2.69 -12.72 23.77
C LEU A 69 -4.21 -12.54 23.81
N ASN A 70 -4.68 -11.49 24.50
CA ASN A 70 -6.08 -11.05 24.48
C ASN A 70 -6.16 -9.59 24.04
N GLU A 71 -7.35 -9.12 23.68
CA GLU A 71 -7.56 -7.79 23.12
C GLU A 71 -7.08 -6.65 24.04
N VAL A 72 -7.30 -6.79 25.36
CA VAL A 72 -6.83 -5.80 26.34
C VAL A 72 -5.30 -5.74 26.39
N LEU A 73 -4.64 -6.90 26.28
CA LEU A 73 -3.18 -6.98 26.26
C LEU A 73 -2.62 -6.45 24.93
N ILE A 74 -3.29 -6.75 23.80
CA ILE A 74 -2.93 -6.20 22.48
C ILE A 74 -2.89 -4.68 22.54
N GLN A 75 -3.95 -4.05 23.06
CA GLN A 75 -3.99 -2.58 23.15
C GLN A 75 -2.83 -2.04 23.98
N LYS A 76 -2.53 -2.65 25.13
CA LYS A 76 -1.40 -2.25 25.98
C LYS A 76 -0.05 -2.39 25.26
N LEU A 77 0.15 -3.48 24.53
CA LEU A 77 1.39 -3.70 23.77
C LEU A 77 1.56 -2.65 22.68
N VAL A 78 0.49 -2.32 21.95
CA VAL A 78 0.50 -1.26 20.93
C VAL A 78 0.86 0.08 21.58
N ASP A 79 0.18 0.46 22.67
CA ASP A 79 0.44 1.71 23.37
C ASP A 79 1.89 1.79 23.90
N GLU A 80 2.45 0.68 24.36
CA GLU A 80 3.83 0.60 24.86
C GLU A 80 4.87 0.67 23.73
N ILE A 81 4.64 -0.05 22.62
CA ILE A 81 5.55 -0.09 21.48
C ILE A 81 5.64 1.29 20.83
N TYR A 82 4.50 1.96 20.64
CA TYR A 82 4.42 3.29 20.04
C TYR A 82 4.37 4.44 21.07
N SER A 83 4.76 4.20 22.32
CA SER A 83 4.69 5.22 23.40
C SER A 83 5.49 6.49 23.10
N GLU A 84 6.57 6.38 22.33
CA GLU A 84 7.41 7.49 21.90
C GLU A 84 6.92 8.12 20.57
N GLY A 85 5.84 7.60 20.00
CA GLY A 85 5.30 7.97 18.71
C GLY A 85 6.10 7.42 17.54
N TYR A 86 5.78 7.91 16.33
CA TYR A 86 6.58 7.66 15.14
C TYR A 86 7.92 8.38 15.22
N VAL A 87 8.96 7.78 14.65
CA VAL A 87 10.33 8.31 14.61
C VAL A 87 10.87 8.29 13.17
N GLY A 88 11.88 9.11 12.89
CA GLY A 88 12.51 9.17 11.57
C GLY A 88 11.53 9.49 10.44
N ASN A 89 11.63 8.76 9.34
CA ASN A 89 10.80 8.96 8.15
C ASN A 89 9.30 8.79 8.43
N ASP A 90 8.93 7.82 9.29
CA ASP A 90 7.51 7.57 9.64
C ASP A 90 6.88 8.80 10.30
N LYS A 91 7.67 9.55 11.09
CA LYS A 91 7.21 10.80 11.71
C LYS A 91 7.06 11.92 10.68
N GLU A 92 8.02 12.07 9.78
CA GLU A 92 7.97 13.09 8.74
C GLU A 92 6.76 12.87 7.83
N GLU A 93 6.48 11.62 7.46
CA GLU A 93 5.31 11.23 6.69
C GLU A 93 4.01 11.53 7.46
N PHE A 94 3.94 11.13 8.74
CA PHE A 94 2.79 11.44 9.60
C PHE A 94 2.54 12.94 9.71
N ASP A 95 3.57 13.74 10.00
CA ASP A 95 3.47 15.19 10.17
C ASP A 95 3.06 15.86 8.85
N MET A 96 3.59 15.39 7.72
CA MET A 96 3.18 15.84 6.39
C MET A 96 1.69 15.56 6.16
N VAL A 97 1.25 14.31 6.33
CA VAL A 97 -0.16 13.94 6.16
C VAL A 97 -1.05 14.75 7.09
N GLN A 98 -0.69 14.86 8.38
CA GLN A 98 -1.46 15.61 9.37
C GLN A 98 -1.61 17.08 8.98
N LYS A 99 -0.55 17.72 8.50
CA LYS A 99 -0.57 19.12 8.05
C LYS A 99 -1.47 19.33 6.83
N HIS A 100 -1.45 18.39 5.89
CA HIS A 100 -2.22 18.49 4.65
C HIS A 100 -3.67 17.96 4.78
N PHE A 101 -3.96 17.18 5.83
CA PHE A 101 -5.25 16.50 5.99
C PHE A 101 -6.45 17.44 6.10
N ASP A 102 -6.36 18.54 6.86
CA ASP A 102 -7.51 19.47 6.99
C ASP A 102 -7.82 20.18 5.67
N ALA A 103 -6.78 20.59 4.93
CA ALA A 103 -6.94 21.17 3.61
C ALA A 103 -7.55 20.16 2.62
N PHE A 104 -7.09 18.91 2.67
CA PHE A 104 -7.62 17.83 1.85
C PHE A 104 -9.09 17.53 2.19
N ASN A 105 -9.40 17.28 3.46
CA ASN A 105 -10.74 16.91 3.92
C ASN A 105 -11.81 17.97 3.58
N ARG A 106 -11.45 19.26 3.61
CA ARG A 106 -12.36 20.35 3.22
C ARG A 106 -12.64 20.41 1.71
N ARG A 107 -11.78 19.79 0.90
CA ARG A 107 -11.87 19.77 -0.57
C ARG A 107 -12.54 18.51 -1.11
N ILE A 108 -12.75 17.48 -0.29
CA ILE A 108 -13.56 16.31 -0.66
C ILE A 108 -15.04 16.73 -0.68
N VAL A 109 -15.49 17.30 -1.80
CA VAL A 109 -16.89 17.64 -2.03
C VAL A 109 -17.48 16.61 -2.98
N PRO A 110 -18.56 15.91 -2.61
CA PRO A 110 -19.19 14.94 -3.50
C PRO A 110 -19.56 15.57 -4.85
N PHE A 111 -19.23 14.88 -5.95
CA PHE A 111 -19.60 15.24 -7.33
C PHE A 111 -18.92 16.50 -7.92
N ILE A 112 -17.86 17.02 -7.31
CA ILE A 112 -17.06 18.14 -7.86
C ILE A 112 -15.58 17.74 -7.93
N ASN A 113 -15.06 17.52 -9.15
CA ASN A 113 -13.63 17.35 -9.39
C ASN A 113 -12.96 18.71 -9.54
N ASP A 114 -12.13 19.11 -8.57
CA ASP A 114 -11.30 20.30 -8.67
C ASP A 114 -9.94 19.94 -9.30
N ASN A 115 -9.58 20.55 -10.44
CA ASN A 115 -8.40 20.16 -11.23
C ASN A 115 -7.07 20.52 -10.52
N GLU A 116 -7.03 21.50 -9.62
CA GLU A 116 -5.81 21.81 -8.84
C GLU A 116 -5.54 20.76 -7.74
N SER A 117 -6.59 20.08 -7.27
CA SER A 117 -6.49 19.08 -6.21
C SER A 117 -5.90 17.73 -6.65
N GLU A 118 -5.91 17.43 -7.95
CA GLU A 118 -5.42 16.16 -8.49
C GLU A 118 -3.90 16.03 -8.37
N MET A 119 -3.15 17.09 -8.68
CA MET A 119 -1.68 17.05 -8.62
C MET A 119 -1.18 17.00 -7.16
N GLU A 120 -1.85 17.70 -6.24
CA GLU A 120 -1.60 17.57 -4.80
C GLU A 120 -1.99 16.16 -4.29
N PHE A 121 -3.10 15.60 -4.78
CA PHE A 121 -3.52 14.22 -4.48
C PHE A 121 -2.45 13.20 -4.92
N TYR A 122 -1.97 13.26 -6.17
CA TYR A 122 -0.93 12.35 -6.66
C TYR A 122 0.39 12.47 -5.88
N SER A 123 0.72 13.66 -5.37
CA SER A 123 1.92 13.83 -4.54
C SER A 123 1.82 13.13 -3.17
N LEU A 124 0.61 12.99 -2.62
CA LEU A 124 0.37 12.25 -1.37
C LEU A 124 0.48 10.73 -1.56
N PHE A 125 0.06 10.20 -2.71
CA PHE A 125 0.09 8.75 -2.99
C PHE A 125 1.37 8.29 -3.70
N GLN A 126 2.33 9.19 -3.94
CA GLN A 126 3.57 8.94 -4.68
C GLN A 126 3.38 8.12 -5.97
N SER A 127 2.25 8.29 -6.64
CA SER A 127 1.88 7.53 -7.84
C SER A 127 1.10 8.40 -8.83
N TYR A 128 1.20 8.05 -10.11
CA TYR A 128 0.50 8.70 -11.21
C TYR A 128 -0.53 7.73 -11.78
N GLU A 129 -1.73 8.25 -12.04
CA GLU A 129 -2.74 7.55 -12.84
C GLU A 129 -2.47 7.77 -14.33
N VAL A 130 -2.28 6.67 -15.06
CA VAL A 130 -1.91 6.66 -16.47
C VAL A 130 -2.77 5.66 -17.25
N VAL A 131 -2.95 5.91 -18.54
CA VAL A 131 -3.59 4.97 -19.47
C VAL A 131 -2.52 4.38 -20.40
N PRO A 132 -2.39 3.05 -20.54
CA PRO A 132 -1.49 2.47 -21.53
C PRO A 132 -1.83 2.96 -22.94
N PHE A 133 -0.82 3.28 -23.74
CA PHE A 133 -1.01 3.84 -25.08
C PHE A 133 -1.84 2.93 -25.99
N LYS A 134 -1.74 1.61 -25.79
CA LYS A 134 -2.57 0.58 -26.47
C LYS A 134 -4.07 0.83 -26.33
N TYR A 135 -4.52 1.41 -25.21
CA TYR A 135 -5.93 1.66 -24.91
C TYR A 135 -6.34 3.13 -25.09
N LYS A 136 -5.47 3.96 -25.69
CA LYS A 136 -5.73 5.41 -25.84
C LYS A 136 -7.02 5.68 -26.63
N LEU A 137 -7.24 4.96 -27.73
CA LEU A 137 -8.40 5.20 -28.59
C LEU A 137 -9.69 4.76 -27.90
N GLU A 138 -9.70 3.57 -27.31
CA GLU A 138 -10.84 3.02 -26.59
C GLU A 138 -11.21 3.92 -25.40
N TYR A 139 -10.22 4.37 -24.63
CA TYR A 139 -10.44 5.34 -23.55
C TYR A 139 -11.11 6.62 -24.06
N LEU A 140 -10.61 7.21 -25.15
CA LEU A 140 -11.16 8.44 -25.71
C LEU A 140 -12.58 8.25 -26.24
N ASP A 141 -12.88 7.11 -26.85
CA ASP A 141 -14.23 6.75 -27.31
C ASP A 141 -15.23 6.63 -26.14
N GLU A 142 -14.81 6.03 -25.02
CA GLU A 142 -15.62 5.96 -23.80
C GLU A 142 -15.90 7.35 -23.21
N ILE A 143 -14.88 8.22 -23.16
CA ILE A 143 -15.03 9.61 -22.70
C ILE A 143 -15.99 10.40 -23.59
N GLU A 144 -15.85 10.30 -24.92
CA GLU A 144 -16.71 10.99 -25.88
C GLU A 144 -18.17 10.48 -25.82
N ALA A 145 -18.36 9.20 -25.51
CA ALA A 145 -19.67 8.62 -25.30
C ALA A 145 -20.27 8.87 -23.90
N GLY A 146 -19.55 9.56 -23.00
CA GLY A 146 -19.98 9.86 -21.63
C GLY A 146 -19.99 8.64 -20.70
N ARG A 147 -19.31 7.55 -21.07
CA ARG A 147 -19.19 6.30 -20.31
C ARG A 147 -17.99 6.36 -19.37
N TYR A 148 -18.11 7.22 -18.36
CA TYR A 148 -16.97 7.55 -17.47
C TYR A 148 -16.49 6.36 -16.63
N PHE A 149 -17.37 5.43 -16.23
CA PHE A 149 -16.98 4.26 -15.44
C PHE A 149 -16.14 3.28 -16.26
N GLU A 150 -16.52 3.09 -17.52
CA GLU A 150 -15.80 2.29 -18.49
C GLU A 150 -14.46 2.95 -18.81
N ALA A 151 -14.43 4.27 -19.01
CA ALA A 151 -13.19 5.03 -19.19
C ALA A 151 -12.24 4.88 -17.99
N MET A 152 -12.77 4.87 -16.75
CA MET A 152 -11.97 4.67 -15.54
C MET A 152 -11.28 3.30 -15.50
N SER A 153 -11.82 2.28 -16.15
CA SER A 153 -11.25 0.93 -16.13
C SER A 153 -9.91 0.78 -16.85
N TYR A 154 -9.53 1.78 -17.67
CA TYR A 154 -8.26 1.80 -18.39
C TYR A 154 -7.11 2.43 -17.61
N PHE A 155 -7.39 3.05 -16.46
CA PHE A 155 -6.35 3.64 -15.63
C PHE A 155 -5.55 2.58 -14.88
N LEU A 156 -4.25 2.85 -14.79
CA LEU A 156 -3.30 2.11 -13.98
C LEU A 156 -2.53 3.10 -13.11
N SER A 157 -2.22 2.69 -11.89
CA SER A 157 -1.35 3.45 -11.00
C SER A 157 0.10 3.00 -11.18
N ILE A 158 1.00 3.93 -11.47
CA ILE A 158 2.45 3.70 -11.53
C ILE A 158 3.17 4.59 -10.52
N SER A 159 4.30 4.14 -9.97
CA SER A 159 5.05 4.94 -9.00
C SER A 159 5.69 6.17 -9.66
N VAL A 160 5.98 7.20 -8.88
CA VAL A 160 6.69 8.42 -9.35
C VAL A 160 8.01 8.06 -10.04
N GLY A 161 8.74 7.05 -9.55
CA GLY A 161 10.00 6.62 -10.16
C GLY A 161 9.79 6.01 -11.55
N GLN A 162 8.75 5.19 -11.72
CA GLN A 162 8.40 4.58 -13.01
C GLN A 162 7.94 5.65 -14.01
N PHE A 163 7.10 6.59 -13.57
CA PHE A 163 6.65 7.71 -14.39
C PHE A 163 7.84 8.56 -14.87
N LYS A 164 8.75 8.95 -13.97
CA LYS A 164 9.93 9.74 -14.32
C LYS A 164 10.89 9.01 -15.27
N LYS A 165 11.01 7.69 -15.14
CA LYS A 165 11.79 6.87 -16.09
C LYS A 165 11.18 6.95 -17.49
N LEU A 166 9.88 6.72 -17.61
CA LEU A 166 9.16 6.81 -18.89
C LEU A 166 9.21 8.22 -19.49
N GLU A 167 9.09 9.25 -18.65
CA GLU A 167 9.18 10.66 -19.06
C GLU A 167 10.57 10.98 -19.63
N ALA A 168 11.64 10.52 -18.96
CA ALA A 168 13.01 10.68 -19.44
C ALA A 168 13.28 9.94 -20.77
N GLU A 169 12.58 8.83 -21.01
CA GLU A 169 12.62 8.05 -22.25
C GLU A 169 11.69 8.59 -23.36
N ASN A 170 10.96 9.69 -23.11
CA ASN A 170 9.92 10.23 -24.01
C ASN A 170 8.79 9.23 -24.33
N ARG A 171 8.45 8.36 -23.37
CA ARG A 171 7.39 7.34 -23.46
C ARG A 171 6.11 7.77 -22.75
N VAL A 172 5.94 9.07 -22.51
CA VAL A 172 4.77 9.68 -21.89
C VAL A 172 4.21 10.73 -22.83
N ASP A 173 2.93 10.63 -23.13
CA ASP A 173 2.15 11.62 -23.88
C ASP A 173 1.08 12.21 -22.96
N PHE A 174 0.83 13.51 -23.03
CA PHE A 174 -0.19 14.18 -22.22
C PHE A 174 -1.22 14.81 -23.13
N ASP A 175 -2.44 14.25 -23.12
CA ASP A 175 -3.53 14.64 -24.01
C ASP A 175 -4.87 14.67 -23.25
N LYS A 176 -5.73 15.64 -23.55
CA LYS A 176 -7.02 15.89 -22.89
C LYS A 176 -7.02 15.75 -21.34
N LYS A 177 -5.92 16.16 -20.68
CA LYS A 177 -5.68 16.05 -19.22
C LYS A 177 -5.37 14.65 -18.69
N THR A 178 -4.98 13.73 -19.55
CA THR A 178 -4.63 12.35 -19.18
C THR A 178 -3.22 12.02 -19.64
N TYR A 179 -2.47 11.31 -18.81
CA TYR A 179 -1.17 10.77 -19.17
C TYR A 179 -1.34 9.42 -19.86
N PHE A 180 -0.82 9.32 -21.07
CA PHE A 180 -0.73 8.09 -21.83
C PHE A 180 0.71 7.58 -21.81
N VAL A 181 0.90 6.33 -21.42
CA VAL A 181 2.24 5.75 -21.29
C VAL A 181 2.46 4.62 -22.29
N ASP A 182 3.58 4.68 -23.00
CA ASP A 182 4.01 3.60 -23.88
C ASP A 182 4.70 2.50 -23.05
N ALA A 183 3.89 1.70 -22.37
CA ALA A 183 4.33 0.54 -21.60
C ALA A 183 3.54 -0.69 -22.07
N GLU A 184 4.24 -1.81 -22.29
CA GLU A 184 3.58 -3.04 -22.69
C GLU A 184 2.65 -3.50 -21.56
N TYR A 185 1.40 -3.84 -21.87
CA TYR A 185 0.44 -4.32 -20.89
C TYR A 185 0.02 -5.74 -21.26
N ASP A 186 0.34 -6.69 -20.38
CA ASP A 186 -0.10 -8.07 -20.49
C ASP A 186 -1.27 -8.32 -19.53
N ASP A 187 -2.37 -8.90 -20.01
CA ASP A 187 -3.60 -9.08 -19.23
C ASP A 187 -3.43 -10.08 -18.06
N LYS A 188 -2.32 -10.81 -17.98
CA LYS A 188 -1.98 -11.74 -16.88
C LYS A 188 -0.91 -11.21 -15.94
N VAL A 189 0.02 -10.39 -16.44
CA VAL A 189 1.21 -9.93 -15.70
C VAL A 189 1.15 -8.44 -15.34
N GLY A 190 0.31 -7.66 -16.02
CA GLY A 190 0.14 -6.23 -15.82
C GLY A 190 1.10 -5.38 -16.66
N LEU A 191 1.44 -4.20 -16.17
CA LEU A 191 2.25 -3.21 -16.89
C LEU A 191 3.75 -3.59 -16.85
N MET A 192 4.33 -3.83 -18.02
CA MET A 192 5.72 -4.16 -18.27
C MET A 192 6.46 -2.90 -18.73
N LEU A 193 7.38 -2.43 -17.90
CA LEU A 193 8.08 -1.16 -18.10
C LEU A 193 9.35 -1.29 -18.95
N ASP A 194 9.89 -2.51 -19.04
CA ASP A 194 11.10 -2.86 -19.77
C ASP A 194 10.83 -4.01 -20.74
N THR A 195 11.18 -3.82 -22.02
CA THR A 195 11.57 -4.93 -22.89
C THR A 195 13.00 -5.33 -22.55
N GLU A 196 13.23 -5.89 -21.36
CA GLU A 196 14.48 -6.60 -21.08
C GLU A 196 14.23 -8.10 -21.08
N GLU A 197 15.08 -8.76 -21.86
CA GLU A 197 15.08 -10.16 -22.22
C GLU A 197 14.92 -11.08 -21.01
N ASN A 198 14.09 -12.11 -21.19
CA ASN A 198 14.19 -13.35 -20.44
C ASN A 198 15.65 -13.86 -20.46
N SER A 199 16.44 -13.48 -19.47
CA SER A 199 17.69 -14.12 -19.12
C SER A 199 17.56 -14.75 -17.74
N PHE A 200 16.64 -15.71 -17.64
CA PHE A 200 16.76 -16.77 -16.63
C PHE A 200 17.74 -17.82 -17.17
N ILE A 201 19.02 -17.67 -16.81
CA ILE A 201 19.95 -18.78 -16.55
C ILE A 201 20.75 -18.43 -15.31
#